data_AF-A0A3N5TY74-F1
#
_entry.id   AF-A0A3N5TY74-F1
#
_cell.length_a   1.000
_cell.length_b   1.000
_cell.length_c   1.000
_cell.angle_alpha   90.00
_cell.angle_beta   90.00
_cell.angle_gamma   90.00
#
_symmetry.space_group_name_H-M   'P 1'
#
loop_
_entity.id
_entity.type
_entity.pdbx_description
1 polymer ?
#
loop_
_entity_poly.entity_id
_entity_poly.type
_entity_poly.pdbx_seq_one_letter_code
_entity_poly.pdbx_strand_id
1 'polypeptide(L)' 'METVISIKPLLAVLVTLVVIPILISSSARPNVRESWIFIAGIIKLCLVLSMLPVILEGKQIALILFEIAP' A
#
# COMPACT_ATOMS: atom_id res chain seq x y z
N MET A 1 23.25 3.12 4.41
CA MET A 1 21.91 2.55 4.63
C MET A 1 21.83 1.30 3.80
N GLU A 2 21.57 0.14 4.40
CA GLU A 2 21.39 -1.10 3.65
C GLU A 2 20.03 -1.07 2.96
N THR A 3 19.98 -1.46 1.68
CA THR A 3 18.74 -1.50 0.90
C THR A 3 18.13 -2.90 0.94
N VAL A 4 16.88 -2.98 1.37
CA VAL A 4 16.07 -4.19 1.39
C VAL A 4 15.09 -4.15 0.23
N ILE A 5 15.22 -5.09 -0.71
CA ILE A 5 14.27 -5.22 -1.82
C ILE A 5 12.98 -5.86 -1.33
N SER A 6 11.85 -5.18 -1.50
CA SER A 6 10.56 -5.69 -1.06
C SER A 6 9.40 -5.19 -1.92
N ILE A 7 8.39 -6.04 -2.10
CA ILE A 7 7.15 -5.71 -2.81
C ILE A 7 6.17 -4.89 -1.95
N LYS A 8 6.39 -4.83 -0.63
CA LYS A 8 5.51 -4.15 0.33
C LYS A 8 5.18 -2.69 -0.03
N PRO A 9 6.13 -1.86 -0.52
CA PRO A 9 5.82 -0.49 -0.95
C PRO A 9 4.80 -0.46 -2.11
N LEU A 10 4.93 -1.36 -3.08
CA LEU A 10 3.98 -1.44 -4.19
C LEU A 10 2.60 -1.89 -3.71
N LEU A 11 2.54 -2.92 -2.86
CA LEU A 11 1.27 -3.39 -2.29
C LEU A 11 0.55 -2.25 -1.53
N ALA A 12 1.28 -1.44 -0.78
CA ALA A 12 0.70 -0.31 -0.04
C ALA A 12 0.05 0.74 -0.96
N VAL A 13 0.53 0.90 -2.20
CA VAL A 13 -0.06 1.76 -3.23
C VAL A 13 -1.22 1.07 -3.94
N LEU A 14 -1.05 -0.21 -4.30
CA LEU A 14 -2.06 -0.98 -5.04
C LEU A 14 -3.35 -1.20 -4.26
N VAL A 15 -3.31 -1.29 -2.92
CA VAL A 15 -4.51 -1.39 -2.08
C VAL A 15 -5.51 -0.27 -2.37
N THR A 16 -5.03 0.96 -2.51
CA THR A 16 -5.90 2.09 -2.84
C THR A 16 -6.35 2.10 -4.30
N LEU A 17 -5.58 1.53 -5.22
CA LEU A 17 -5.99 1.42 -6.62
C LEU A 17 -7.13 0.39 -6.77
N VAL A 18 -7.01 -0.76 -6.09
CA VAL A 18 -7.99 -1.85 -6.12
C VAL A 18 -9.31 -1.44 -5.46
N VAL A 19 -9.31 -0.53 -4.48
CA VAL A 19 -10.56 -0.10 -3.84
C VAL A 19 -11.41 0.78 -4.78
N ILE A 20 -10.83 1.48 -5.76
CA ILE A 20 -11.55 2.39 -6.66
C ILE A 20 -12.76 1.74 -7.36
N PRO A 21 -12.63 0.60 -8.08
CA PRO A 21 -13.78 -0.04 -8.73
C PRO A 21 -14.85 -0.46 -7.72
N ILE A 22 -14.45 -0.86 -6.51
CA ILE A 22 -15.36 -1.23 -5.43
C ILE A 22 -16.15 0.01 -4.95
N LEU A 23 -15.49 1.15 -4.79
CA LEU A 23 -16.15 2.41 -4.44
C LEU A 23 -17.13 2.88 -5.52
N ILE A 24 -16.79 2.71 -6.80
CA ILE A 24 -17.68 3.04 -7.92
C ILE A 24 -18.94 2.15 -7.90
N SER A 25 -18.76 0.84 -7.73
CA SER A 25 -19.88 -0.12 -7.65
C SER A 25 -20.79 0.09 -6.44
N SER A 26 -20.27 0.66 -5.36
CA SER A 26 -21.00 0.94 -4.11
C SER A 26 -21.50 2.39 -4.01
N SER A 27 -21.40 3.17 -5.08
CA SER A 27 -21.80 4.59 -5.14
C SER A 27 -23.21 4.87 -4.64
N ALA A 28 -24.17 3.97 -4.92
CA ALA A 28 -25.57 4.08 -4.48
C ALA A 28 -25.79 3.77 -2.99
N ARG A 29 -24.79 3.24 -2.27
CA ARG A 29 -24.90 2.81 -0.86
C ARG A 29 -23.78 3.46 -0.02
N PRO A 30 -24.00 4.67 0.53
CA PRO A 30 -22.94 5.45 1.17
C PRO A 30 -22.24 4.71 2.33
N ASN A 31 -23.00 4.03 3.20
CA ASN A 31 -22.44 3.28 4.33
C ASN A 31 -21.50 2.14 3.89
N VAL A 32 -21.79 1.50 2.76
CA VAL A 32 -20.96 0.42 2.19
C VAL A 32 -19.66 1.01 1.62
N ARG A 33 -19.77 2.14 0.91
CA ARG A 33 -18.62 2.87 0.38
C ARG A 33 -17.66 3.28 1.50
N GLU A 34 -18.16 3.86 2.59
CA GLU A 34 -17.34 4.21 3.76
C GLU A 34 -16.67 2.99 4.39
N SER A 35 -17.39 1.88 4.52
CA SER A 35 -16.80 0.63 5.04
C SER A 35 -15.59 0.19 4.19
N TRP A 36 -15.70 0.25 2.86
CA TRP A 36 -14.58 -0.07 1.97
C TRP A 36 -13.41 0.91 2.08
N ILE A 37 -13.67 2.20 2.31
CA ILE A 37 -12.62 3.19 2.57
C ILE A 37 -11.86 2.85 3.86
N PHE A 38 -12.58 2.55 4.94
CA PHE A 38 -11.96 2.16 6.22
C PHE A 38 -11.15 0.87 6.09
N ILE A 39 -11.70 -0.15 5.43
CA ILE A 39 -11.01 -1.42 5.19
C ILE A 39 -9.71 -1.19 4.40
N ALA A 40 -9.77 -0.44 3.30
CA ALA A 40 -8.58 -0.12 2.50
C ALA A 40 -7.53 0.68 3.29
N GLY A 41 -7.99 1.64 4.11
CA GLY A 41 -7.13 2.41 5.00
C GLY A 41 -6.41 1.54 6.03
N ILE A 42 -7.12 0.62 6.69
CA ILE A 42 -6.55 -0.31 7.66
C ILE A 42 -5.52 -1.22 7.00
N ILE A 43 -5.84 -1.82 5.85
CA ILE A 43 -4.91 -2.70 5.12
C ILE A 43 -3.63 -1.93 4.76
N LYS A 44 -3.77 -0.73 4.19
CA LYS A 44 -2.62 0.12 3.86
C LYS A 44 -1.79 0.47 5.10
N LEU A 45 -2.44 0.80 6.21
CA LEU A 45 -1.76 1.10 7.47
C LEU A 45 -0.97 -0.11 7.98
N CYS A 46 -1.56 -1.30 7.98
CA CYS A 46 -0.87 -2.53 8.39
C CYS A 46 0.36 -2.82 7.52
N LEU A 47 0.26 -2.60 6.20
CA LEU A 47 1.41 -2.75 5.29
C LEU A 47 2.53 -1.77 5.64
N VAL A 48 2.20 -0.51 5.92
CA VAL A 48 3.18 0.51 6.32
C VAL A 48 3.80 0.19 7.68
N LEU A 49 2.99 -0.20 8.67
CA LEU A 49 3.49 -0.59 10.00
C LEU A 49 4.40 -1.82 9.93
N SER A 50 4.14 -2.77 9.03
CA SER A 50 5.03 -3.93 8.78
C SER A 50 6.41 -3.52 8.23
N MET A 51 6.53 -2.34 7.64
CA MET A 51 7.78 -1.79 7.12
C MET A 51 8.53 -0.94 8.16
N LEU A 52 7.81 -0.40 9.15
CA LEU A 52 8.35 0.45 10.20
C LEU A 52 9.59 -0.10 10.92
N PRO A 53 9.65 -1.36 11.40
CA PRO A 53 10.82 -1.86 12.12
C PRO A 53 12.09 -1.81 11.27
N VAL A 54 11.99 -2.16 9.98
CA VAL A 54 13.12 -2.13 9.04
C VAL A 54 13.65 -0.71 8.84
N ILE A 55 12.75 0.28 8.76
CA ILE A 55 13.12 1.69 8.65
C ILE A 55 13.79 2.18 9.94
N LEU A 56 13.28 1.78 11.11
CA LEU A 56 13.84 2.14 12.41
C LEU A 56 15.23 1.52 12.65
N GLU A 57 15.53 0.39 12.02
CA GLU A 57 16.88 -0.20 11.97
C GLU A 57 17.86 0.58 11.06
N GLY A 58 17.44 1.68 10.43
CA GLY A 58 18.28 2.48 9.53
C GLY A 58 18.44 1.88 8.13
N LYS A 59 17.59 0.92 7.76
CA LYS A 59 17.55 0.30 6.43
C LYS A 59 16.55 1.02 5.54
N GLN A 60 16.77 0.96 4.24
CA GLN A 60 15.85 1.51 3.24
C GLN A 60 15.12 0.37 2.54
N ILE A 61 13.79 0.48 2.39
CA ILE A 61 13.02 -0.47 1.59
C ILE A 61 12.84 0.09 0.19
N ALA A 62 13.23 -0.67 -0.82
CA ALA A 62 13.10 -0.27 -2.22
C ALA A 62 12.45 -1.37 -3.06
N LEU A 63 11.78 -0.96 -4.13
CA LEU A 63 11.36 -1.84 -5.21
C LEU A 63 11.84 -1.21 -6.52
N ILE A 64 12.71 -1.93 -7.22
CA ILE A 64 13.14 -1.53 -8.57
C ILE A 64 12.14 -2.14 -9.55
N LEU A 65 11.37 -1.29 -10.24
CA LEU A 65 10.38 -1.74 -11.21
C LEU A 65 11.00 -1.98 -12.58
N PHE A 66 11.87 -1.07 -13.01
CA PHE A 66 12.59 -1.14 -14.28
C PHE A 66 13.96 -0.50 -14.09
N GLU A 67 15.00 -1.13 -14.63
CA GLU A 67 16.34 -0.55 -14.78
C GLU A 67 16.50 -0.17 -16.26
N ILE A 68 16.65 1.13 -16.52
CA ILE A 68 16.60 1.68 -17.89
C ILE A 68 18.00 1.69 -18.52
N ALA A 69 19.04 1.78 -17.69
CA ALA A 69 20.45 1.71 -18.04
C ALA A 69 21.26 1.31 -16.80
N PRO A 70 22.42 0.64 -16.97
CA PRO A 70 23.36 0.39 -15.87
C PRO A 70 23.98 1.67 -15.32
#